data_AF-A0A2H0AKZ5-F1
#
_entry.id   AF-A0A2H0AKZ5-F1
#
_cell.length_a   1.000
_cell.length_b   1.000
_cell.length_c   1.000
_cell.angle_alpha   90.00
_cell.angle_beta   90.00
_cell.angle_gamma   90.00
#
_symmetry.space_group_name_H-M   'P 1'
#
loop_
_entity.id
_entity.type
_entity.pdbx_description
1 polymer ?
#
loop_
_entity_poly.entity_id
_entity_poly.type
_entity_poly.pdbx_seq_one_letter_code
_entity_poly.pdbx_strand_id
1 'polypeptide(L)'
;MEDLKWREKERSEIVSRISTLRDDQVGALIGLVGPKFANKDIEDIVKEFRAEGNQSINLDVFLTEATSKEDLLWWVSYFEKHK
;
A
#
# COMPACT_ATOMS: atom_id res chain seq x y z
N MET A 1 17.04 5.85 6.34
CA MET A 1 15.96 4.86 6.20
C MET A 1 16.51 3.77 5.32
N GLU A 2 16.51 2.52 5.77
CA GLU A 2 16.77 1.40 4.87
C GLU A 2 15.47 1.10 4.13
N ASP A 3 15.49 1.22 2.81
CA ASP A 3 14.34 0.92 1.96
C ASP A 3 13.91 -0.55 2.13
N LEU A 4 12.59 -0.79 2.17
CA LEU A 4 12.08 -2.16 2.23
C LEU A 4 12.36 -2.89 0.92
N LYS A 5 13.22 -3.90 1.00
CA LYS A 5 13.52 -4.78 -0.15
C LYS A 5 12.50 -5.91 -0.23
N TRP A 6 11.64 -5.83 -1.25
CA TRP A 6 10.72 -6.90 -1.60
C TRP A 6 11.34 -7.83 -2.66
N ARG A 7 11.16 -9.14 -2.52
CA ARG A 7 11.35 -10.04 -3.67
C ARG A 7 10.18 -9.85 -4.64
N GLU A 8 10.43 -10.02 -5.93
CA GLU A 8 9.43 -9.82 -6.99
C GLU A 8 8.11 -10.56 -6.75
N LYS A 9 8.21 -11.83 -6.28
CA LYS A 9 7.05 -12.64 -5.92
C LYS A 9 6.28 -12.06 -4.73
N GLU A 10 6.98 -11.67 -3.67
CA GLU A 10 6.35 -11.07 -2.47
C GLU A 10 5.69 -9.73 -2.80
N ARG A 11 6.32 -8.92 -3.66
CA ARG A 11 5.74 -7.67 -4.17
C ARG A 11 4.44 -7.95 -4.92
N SER A 12 4.47 -8.88 -5.86
CA SER A 12 3.28 -9.21 -6.66
C SER A 12 2.13 -9.71 -5.79
N GLU A 13 2.44 -10.53 -4.78
CA GLU A 13 1.46 -11.02 -3.81
C GLU A 13 0.87 -9.89 -2.97
N ILE A 14 1.68 -8.98 -2.41
CA ILE A 14 1.17 -7.90 -1.57
C ILE A 14 0.34 -6.89 -2.37
N VAL A 15 0.75 -6.55 -3.59
CA VAL A 15 -0.03 -5.67 -4.47
C VAL A 15 -1.38 -6.31 -4.80
N SER A 16 -1.39 -7.61 -5.14
CA SER A 16 -2.63 -8.34 -5.38
C SER A 16 -3.53 -8.40 -4.15
N ARG A 17 -2.98 -8.37 -2.94
CA ARG A 17 -3.79 -8.31 -1.71
C ARG A 17 -4.37 -6.92 -1.51
N ILE A 18 -3.55 -5.86 -1.64
CA ILE A 18 -3.97 -4.47 -1.52
C ILE A 18 -5.06 -4.12 -2.55
N SER A 19 -4.97 -4.64 -3.78
CA SER A 19 -5.97 -4.37 -4.83
C SER A 19 -7.37 -4.85 -4.48
N THR A 20 -7.47 -5.84 -3.59
CA THR A 20 -8.75 -6.40 -3.15
C THR A 20 -9.36 -5.68 -1.93
N LEU A 21 -8.67 -4.69 -1.36
CA LEU A 21 -9.18 -3.84 -0.30
C LEU A 21 -10.10 -2.76 -0.87
N ARG A 22 -10.93 -2.13 -0.04
CA ARG A 22 -11.73 -0.94 -0.44
C ARG A 22 -10.87 0.33 -0.44
N ASP A 23 -11.32 1.37 -1.13
CA ASP A 23 -10.55 2.62 -1.28
C ASP A 23 -10.24 3.30 0.05
N ASP A 24 -11.18 3.30 1.00
CA ASP A 24 -10.98 3.80 2.36
C ASP A 24 -9.90 3.02 3.11
N GLN A 25 -9.85 1.70 2.92
CA GLN A 25 -8.85 0.82 3.53
C GLN A 25 -7.46 1.01 2.90
N VAL A 26 -7.38 1.19 1.58
CA VAL A 26 -6.10 1.51 0.91
C VAL A 26 -5.59 2.86 1.39
N GLY A 27 -6.45 3.88 1.46
CA GLY A 27 -6.08 5.20 1.98
C GLY A 27 -5.62 5.14 3.44
N ALA A 28 -6.33 4.40 4.28
CA ALA A 28 -5.93 4.17 5.67
C ALA A 28 -4.59 3.43 5.75
N LEU A 29 -4.36 2.42 4.92
CA LEU A 29 -3.09 1.69 4.87
C LEU A 29 -1.93 2.65 4.56
N ILE A 30 -2.07 3.49 3.53
CA ILE A 30 -1.05 4.48 3.16
C ILE A 30 -0.77 5.44 4.31
N GLY A 31 -1.82 5.95 4.99
CA GLY A 31 -1.64 6.87 6.12
C GLY A 31 -1.06 6.23 7.38
N LEU A 32 -1.29 4.93 7.60
CA LEU A 32 -0.86 4.21 8.80
C LEU A 32 0.58 3.71 8.70
N VAL A 33 0.99 3.21 7.54
CA VAL A 33 2.31 2.58 7.36
C VAL A 33 3.21 3.28 6.36
N GLY A 34 2.67 4.15 5.51
CA GLY A 34 3.45 4.92 4.55
C GLY A 34 4.16 6.13 5.16
N PRO A 35 4.94 6.84 4.35
CA PRO A 35 5.48 8.16 4.71
C PRO A 35 4.36 9.15 5.03
N LYS A 36 4.70 10.25 5.71
CA LYS A 36 3.74 11.31 6.05
C LYS A 36 3.27 12.06 4.80
N PHE A 37 2.32 11.48 4.08
CA PHE A 37 1.60 12.11 2.98
C PHE A 37 0.52 13.06 3.52
N ALA A 38 0.20 14.12 2.76
CA ALA A 38 -0.99 14.90 3.06
C ALA A 38 -2.24 14.11 2.62
N ASN A 39 -3.38 14.35 3.26
CA ASN A 39 -4.63 13.62 2.95
C ASN A 39 -5.01 13.70 1.46
N LYS A 40 -4.79 14.86 0.82
CA LYS A 40 -5.03 15.04 -0.62
C LYS A 40 -4.16 14.11 -1.48
N ASP A 41 -2.92 13.89 -1.06
CA ASP A 41 -1.97 13.05 -1.79
C ASP A 41 -2.38 11.58 -1.64
N ILE A 42 -2.89 11.18 -0.47
CA ILE A 42 -3.42 9.82 -0.25
C ILE A 42 -4.58 9.52 -1.21
N GLU A 43 -5.53 10.45 -1.39
CA GLU A 43 -6.63 10.25 -2.34
C GLU A 43 -6.12 10.10 -3.78
N ASP A 44 -5.13 10.89 -4.18
CA ASP A 44 -4.58 10.83 -5.54
C ASP A 44 -3.77 9.55 -5.76
N ILE A 45 -3.05 9.07 -4.74
CA ILE A 45 -2.37 7.77 -4.77
C ILE A 45 -3.39 6.63 -4.92
N VAL A 46 -4.50 6.67 -4.18
CA VAL A 46 -5.55 5.64 -4.30
C VAL A 46 -6.15 5.65 -5.70
N LYS A 47 -6.47 6.83 -6.25
CA LYS A 47 -7.02 6.96 -7.62
C LYS A 47 -6.04 6.42 -8.67
N GLU A 48 -4.77 6.80 -8.58
CA GLU A 48 -3.72 6.32 -9.50
C GLU A 48 -3.52 4.81 -9.38
N PHE A 49 -3.51 4.27 -8.16
CA PHE A 49 -3.48 2.83 -7.95
C PHE A 49 -4.68 2.10 -8.60
N ARG A 50 -5.89 2.66 -8.53
CA ARG A 50 -7.05 2.03 -9.19
C ARG A 50 -7.00 2.08 -10.70
N ALA A 51 -6.41 3.12 -11.27
CA ALA A 51 -6.25 3.25 -12.72
C ALA A 51 -5.15 2.31 -13.25
N GLU A 52 -4.00 2.26 -12.57
CA GLU A 52 -2.77 1.63 -13.08
C GLU A 52 -2.50 0.24 -12.46
N GLY A 53 -3.12 -0.08 -11.33
CA GLY A 53 -2.95 -1.35 -10.63
C GLY A 53 -1.48 -1.65 -10.30
N ASN A 54 -0.95 -2.75 -10.84
CA ASN A 54 0.44 -3.17 -10.63
C ASN A 54 1.48 -2.24 -11.25
N GLN A 55 1.06 -1.30 -12.11
CA GLN A 55 1.91 -0.30 -12.76
C GLN A 55 1.91 1.04 -12.01
N SER A 56 1.20 1.14 -10.88
CA SER A 56 1.17 2.35 -10.05
C SER A 56 2.55 2.66 -9.47
N ILE A 57 3.07 3.83 -9.83
CA ILE A 57 4.36 4.32 -9.36
C ILE A 57 4.26 4.72 -7.89
N ASN A 58 3.13 5.33 -7.49
CA ASN A 58 2.98 5.76 -6.11
C ASN A 58 2.83 4.57 -5.15
N LEU A 59 2.18 3.48 -5.60
CA LEU A 59 2.14 2.26 -4.81
C LEU A 59 3.53 1.66 -4.63
N ASP A 60 4.39 1.74 -5.65
CA ASP A 60 5.78 1.29 -5.53
C ASP A 60 6.57 2.11 -4.52
N VAL A 61 6.47 3.44 -4.60
CA VAL A 61 7.08 4.33 -3.60
C VAL A 61 6.56 3.98 -2.20
N PHE A 62 5.25 3.81 -2.05
CA PHE A 62 4.64 3.41 -0.78
C PHE A 62 5.20 2.07 -0.25
N LEU A 63 5.33 1.05 -1.08
CA LEU A 63 5.83 -0.27 -0.64
C LEU A 63 7.32 -0.25 -0.28
N THR A 64 8.10 0.62 -0.93
CA THR A 64 9.52 0.81 -0.65
C THR A 64 9.74 1.64 0.61
N GLU A 65 8.94 2.69 0.81
CA GLU A 65 9.07 3.65 1.92
C GLU A 65 8.18 3.32 3.12
N ALA A 66 7.42 2.22 3.09
CA ALA A 66 6.64 1.80 4.23
C ALA A 66 7.53 1.58 5.46
N THR A 67 7.03 1.99 6.61
CA THR A 67 7.77 2.05 7.87
C THR A 67 8.26 0.66 8.31
N SER A 68 7.47 -0.38 8.05
CA SER A 68 7.80 -1.77 8.37
C SER A 68 7.03 -2.73 7.46
N LYS A 69 7.72 -3.77 6.97
CA LYS A 69 7.10 -4.89 6.24
C LYS A 69 6.12 -5.66 7.13
N GLU A 70 6.45 -5.84 8.40
CA GLU A 70 5.59 -6.55 9.36
C GLU A 70 4.30 -5.78 9.62
N ASP A 71 4.38 -4.46 9.83
CA ASP A 71 3.20 -3.62 10.06
C ASP A 71 2.30 -3.56 8.82
N LEU A 72 2.90 -3.41 7.63
CA LEU A 72 2.14 -3.46 6.37
C LEU A 72 1.38 -4.78 6.23
N LEU A 73 2.05 -5.91 6.44
CA LEU A 73 1.43 -7.23 6.33
C LEU A 73 0.34 -7.44 7.38
N TRP A 74 0.54 -6.91 8.59
CA TRP A 74 -0.46 -6.97 9.65
C TRP A 74 -1.72 -6.19 9.27
N TRP A 75 -1.59 -4.93 8.84
CA TRP A 75 -2.72 -4.09 8.45
C TRP A 75 -3.48 -4.62 7.24
N VAL A 76 -2.77 -5.10 6.22
CA VAL A 76 -3.41 -5.76 5.06
C VAL A 76 -4.23 -6.96 5.54
N SER A 77 -3.67 -7.81 6.41
CA SER A 77 -4.38 -8.97 6.96
C SER A 77 -5.56 -8.58 7.85
N TYR A 78 -5.47 -7.47 8.58
CA TYR A 78 -6.55 -6.93 9.39
C TYR A 78 -7.71 -6.45 8.52
N PHE A 79 -7.43 -5.67 7.48
CA PHE A 79 -8.45 -5.17 6.54
C PHE A 79 -9.09 -6.29 5.73
N GLU A 80 -8.32 -7.30 5.33
CA GLU A 80 -8.86 -8.48 4.65
C GLU A 80 -9.92 -9.24 5.45
N LYS A 81 -9.79 -9.25 6.78
CA LYS A 81 -10.78 -9.88 7.69
C LYS A 81 -12.05 -9.06 7.87
N HIS A 82 -12.04 -7.77 7.52
CA HIS A 82 -13.12 -6.81 7.77
C HIS A 82 -13.58 -6.11 6.47
N LYS A 83 -13.61 -6.86 5.37
CA LYS A 83 -14.05 -6.38 4.05
C LYS A 83 -15.55 -6.15 3.98
#